data_AF-A0A352DDC8-F1
#
_entry.id   AF-A0A352DDC8-F1
#
_cell.length_a   1.000
_cell.length_b   1.000
_cell.length_c   1.000
_cell.angle_alpha   90.00
_cell.angle_beta   90.00
_cell.angle_gamma   90.00
#
_symmetry.space_group_name_H-M   'P 1'
#
loop_
_entity.id
_entity.type
_entity.pdbx_description
1 polymer ?
#
loop_
_entity_poly.entity_id
_entity_poly.type
_entity_poly.pdbx_seq_one_letter_code
_entity_poly.pdbx_strand_id
1 'polypeptide(L)'
;MNDLLRNSWLYALAFVLPLVLSLALTPVLRALALRFGHLDSPTDIKTHKAPTPLLGGAAIFIAFTLSLLAMRFYTSFPTGTLRDLRVILLGGGVMFTLGFIDDLYKPHGLGVKTKFAVQFAVAAFTALYGIRINFIQPDYLAFALTVLWIVGVSNAFNIIDIMDGLSAGQAALAAFGFLLIAFPSESIYVNFA
;
A
#
# COMPACT_ATOMS: atom_id res chain seq x y z
N MET A 1 20.32 4.29 20.80
CA MET A 1 19.63 5.41 21.53
C MET A 1 20.00 6.80 21.00
N ASN A 2 21.28 7.18 20.94
CA ASN A 2 21.69 8.51 20.44
C ASN A 2 21.32 8.71 18.96
N ASP A 3 21.44 7.68 18.12
CA ASP A 3 21.01 7.74 16.71
C ASP A 3 19.49 7.77 16.55
N LEU A 4 18.76 7.10 17.45
CA LEU A 4 17.28 7.14 17.52
C LEU A 4 16.77 8.56 17.81
N LEU A 5 17.31 9.23 18.82
CA LEU A 5 16.96 10.62 19.13
C LEU A 5 17.37 11.56 18.00
N ARG A 6 18.54 11.35 17.40
CA ARG A 6 19.04 12.13 16.26
C ARG A 6 18.17 12.00 15.02
N ASN A 7 17.58 10.83 14.79
CA ASN A 7 16.75 10.54 13.62
C ASN A 7 15.24 10.60 13.89
N SER A 8 14.83 10.95 15.12
CA SER A 8 13.42 11.09 15.52
C SER A 8 12.59 11.96 14.56
N TRP A 9 13.20 13.02 14.03
CA TRP A 9 12.58 13.90 13.05
C TRP A 9 12.30 13.22 11.69
N LEU A 10 13.09 12.22 11.28
CA LEU A 10 12.84 11.44 10.06
C LEU A 10 11.60 10.56 10.20
N TYR A 11 11.41 9.94 11.37
CA TYR A 11 10.19 9.17 11.66
C TYR A 11 8.96 10.09 11.71
N ALA A 12 9.09 11.26 12.34
CA ALA A 12 8.03 12.26 12.34
C ALA A 12 7.71 12.74 10.92
N LEU A 13 8.72 13.01 10.09
CA LEU A 13 8.55 13.42 8.70
C LEU A 13 7.89 12.31 7.87
N ALA A 14 8.32 11.06 8.03
CA ALA A 14 7.76 9.90 7.34
C ALA A 14 6.28 9.64 7.69
N PHE A 15 5.81 10.12 8.85
CA PHE A 15 4.41 10.04 9.24
C PHE A 15 3.60 11.29 8.83
N VAL A 16 4.11 12.48 9.16
CA VAL A 16 3.39 13.76 8.95
C VAL A 16 3.27 14.09 7.47
N LEU A 17 4.30 13.85 6.67
CA LEU A 17 4.30 14.18 5.25
C LEU A 17 3.18 13.45 4.46
N PRO A 18 3.07 12.10 4.51
CA PRO A 18 2.00 11.42 3.79
C PRO A 18 0.62 11.72 4.39
N LEU A 19 0.53 11.98 5.70
CA LEU A 19 -0.72 12.38 6.34
C LEU A 19 -1.23 13.72 5.77
N VAL A 20 -0.38 14.75 5.77
CA VAL A 20 -0.74 16.08 5.26
C VAL A 20 -1.03 16.03 3.76
N LEU A 21 -0.21 15.33 2.97
CA LEU A 21 -0.44 15.17 1.54
C LEU A 21 -1.76 14.45 1.25
N SER A 22 -2.07 13.37 1.99
CA SER A 22 -3.33 12.63 1.82
C SER A 22 -4.55 13.50 2.18
N LEU A 23 -4.48 14.25 3.30
CA LEU A 23 -5.53 15.18 3.71
C LEU A 23 -5.76 16.30 2.67
N ALA A 24 -4.70 16.79 2.04
CA ALA A 24 -4.79 17.82 1.01
C ALA A 24 -5.29 17.27 -0.34
N LEU A 25 -4.88 16.07 -0.74
CA LEU A 25 -5.26 15.45 -2.01
C LEU A 25 -6.68 14.90 -2.01
N THR A 26 -7.17 14.41 -0.87
CA THR A 26 -8.51 13.82 -0.73
C THR A 26 -9.64 14.74 -1.24
N PRO A 27 -9.76 16.02 -0.84
CA PRO A 27 -10.82 16.90 -1.37
C PRO A 27 -10.68 17.18 -2.86
N VAL A 28 -9.45 17.26 -3.39
CA VAL A 28 -9.20 17.47 -4.82
C VAL A 28 -9.67 16.27 -5.62
N LEU A 29 -9.26 15.05 -5.24
CA LEU A 29 -9.68 13.83 -5.91
C LEU A 29 -11.18 13.57 -5.75
N ARG A 30 -11.76 13.94 -4.60
CA ARG A 30 -13.23 13.93 -4.41
C ARG A 30 -13.94 14.82 -5.43
N ALA A 31 -13.46 16.05 -5.64
CA ALA A 31 -14.05 16.95 -6.62
C ALA A 31 -13.92 16.41 -8.06
N LEU A 32 -12.80 15.79 -8.40
CA LEU A 32 -12.60 15.14 -9.70
C LEU A 32 -13.53 13.94 -9.89
N ALA A 33 -13.67 13.07 -8.89
CA ALA A 33 -14.59 11.94 -8.93
C ALA A 33 -16.03 12.39 -9.17
N LEU A 34 -16.48 13.44 -8.47
CA LEU A 34 -17.80 14.04 -8.67
C LEU A 34 -17.97 14.62 -10.08
N ARG A 35 -16.94 15.32 -10.59
CA ARG A 35 -16.98 15.94 -11.92
C ARG A 35 -17.06 14.91 -13.05
N PHE A 36 -16.37 13.78 -12.91
CA PHE A 36 -16.34 12.72 -13.91
C PHE A 36 -17.41 11.63 -13.68
N GLY A 37 -18.23 11.75 -12.64
CA GLY A 37 -19.30 10.79 -12.32
C GLY A 37 -18.80 9.43 -11.80
N HIS A 38 -17.55 9.34 -11.33
CA HIS A 38 -17.00 8.11 -10.76
C HIS A 38 -17.44 7.96 -9.30
N LEU A 39 -18.66 7.45 -9.14
CA LEU A 39 -19.33 7.25 -7.86
C LEU A 39 -19.58 5.77 -7.62
N ASP A 40 -19.29 5.32 -6.40
CA ASP A 40 -19.70 4.02 -5.91
C ASP A 40 -21.16 4.09 -5.51
N SER A 41 -21.99 3.24 -6.07
CA SER A 41 -23.41 3.19 -5.71
C SER A 41 -23.63 2.23 -4.54
N PRO A 42 -24.53 2.59 -3.60
CA PRO A 42 -24.85 1.71 -2.47
C PRO A 42 -25.41 0.38 -2.98
N THR A 43 -24.91 -0.71 -2.41
CA THR A 43 -25.38 -2.10 -2.65
C THR A 43 -25.82 -2.70 -1.34
N ASP A 44 -26.62 -3.79 -1.35
CA ASP A 44 -27.17 -4.43 -0.14
C ASP A 44 -26.11 -4.85 0.91
N ILE A 45 -24.85 -5.01 0.48
CA ILE A 45 -23.72 -5.40 1.33
C ILE A 45 -22.91 -4.22 1.89
N LYS A 46 -23.10 -2.99 1.38
CA LYS A 46 -22.28 -1.82 1.75
C LYS A 46 -22.98 -0.97 2.81
N THR A 47 -22.21 -0.37 3.71
CA THR A 47 -22.77 0.44 4.81
C THR A 47 -23.21 1.85 4.41
N HIS A 48 -22.62 2.41 3.36
CA HIS A 48 -22.97 3.75 2.91
C HIS A 48 -24.33 3.76 2.22
N LYS A 49 -25.16 4.77 2.55
CA LYS A 49 -26.52 4.93 2.00
C LYS A 49 -26.60 5.91 0.84
N ALA A 50 -25.53 6.65 0.58
CA ALA A 50 -25.43 7.64 -0.50
C ALA A 50 -24.24 7.30 -1.41
N PRO A 51 -24.29 7.63 -2.71
CA PRO A 51 -23.17 7.39 -3.60
C PRO A 51 -21.88 8.07 -3.13
N THR A 52 -20.79 7.31 -3.03
CA THR A 52 -19.50 7.81 -2.51
C THR A 52 -18.43 7.92 -3.61
N PRO A 53 -17.64 9.01 -3.66
CA PRO A 53 -16.55 9.19 -4.63
C PRO A 53 -15.46 8.09 -4.62
N LEU A 54 -15.12 7.51 -5.79
CA LEU A 54 -14.22 6.34 -5.96
C LEU A 54 -12.70 6.64 -6.03
N LEU A 55 -12.21 7.74 -5.46
CA LEU A 55 -10.80 8.16 -5.63
C LEU A 55 -9.99 8.33 -4.33
N GLY A 56 -10.53 7.87 -3.18
CA GLY A 56 -9.84 7.98 -1.89
C GLY A 56 -8.50 7.23 -1.83
N GLY A 57 -8.48 5.97 -2.33
CA GLY A 57 -7.26 5.16 -2.36
C GLY A 57 -6.14 5.77 -3.21
N ALA A 58 -6.50 6.49 -4.28
CA ALA A 58 -5.53 7.21 -5.11
C ALA A 58 -4.85 8.36 -4.35
N ALA A 59 -5.58 9.08 -3.47
CA ALA A 59 -4.98 10.12 -2.63
C ALA A 59 -3.92 9.54 -1.70
N ILE A 60 -4.23 8.40 -1.06
CA ILE A 60 -3.32 7.71 -0.15
C ILE A 60 -2.08 7.21 -0.91
N PHE A 61 -2.26 6.54 -2.05
CA PHE A 61 -1.16 5.99 -2.82
C PHE A 61 -0.20 7.07 -3.36
N ILE A 62 -0.75 8.18 -3.87
CA ILE A 62 0.04 9.33 -4.33
C ILE A 62 0.79 9.96 -3.16
N ALA A 63 0.10 10.20 -2.03
CA ALA A 63 0.72 10.77 -0.84
C ALA A 63 1.86 9.90 -0.29
N PHE A 64 1.64 8.59 -0.20
CA PHE A 64 2.64 7.61 0.20
C PHE A 64 3.85 7.62 -0.73
N THR A 65 3.61 7.52 -2.05
CA THR A 65 4.68 7.48 -3.06
C THR A 65 5.50 8.76 -3.06
N LEU A 66 4.85 9.93 -3.05
CA LEU A 66 5.54 11.23 -3.02
C LEU A 66 6.34 11.41 -1.73
N SER A 67 5.79 10.99 -0.58
CA SER A 67 6.50 11.08 0.69
C SER A 67 7.73 10.19 0.70
N LEU A 68 7.60 8.97 0.20
CA LEU A 68 8.69 8.03 0.04
C LEU A 68 9.79 8.58 -0.89
N LEU A 69 9.41 9.18 -2.02
CA LEU A 69 10.34 9.87 -2.91
C LEU A 69 10.98 11.10 -2.26
N ALA A 70 10.27 11.81 -1.39
CA ALA A 70 10.82 12.95 -0.66
C ALA A 70 11.84 12.50 0.40
N MET A 71 11.54 11.43 1.14
CA MET A 71 12.41 10.87 2.19
C MET A 71 13.79 10.49 1.65
N ARG A 72 13.87 10.03 0.39
CA ARG A 72 15.13 9.79 -0.31
C ARG A 72 16.11 10.97 -0.22
N PHE A 73 15.65 12.21 -0.28
CA PHE A 73 16.52 13.39 -0.28
C PHE A 73 17.09 13.71 1.12
N TYR A 74 16.51 13.13 2.17
CA TYR A 74 16.90 13.37 3.56
C TYR A 74 17.68 12.21 4.18
N THR A 75 17.87 11.11 3.44
CA THR A 75 18.51 9.90 3.97
C THR A 75 19.55 9.33 3.03
N SER A 76 20.67 8.86 3.56
CA SER A 76 21.78 8.24 2.80
C SER A 76 21.95 6.80 3.25
N PHE A 77 21.72 5.82 2.35
CA PHE A 77 21.72 4.39 2.70
C PHE A 77 22.63 3.54 1.80
N PRO A 78 23.06 2.34 2.28
CA PRO A 78 23.72 1.34 1.47
C PRO A 78 22.85 0.88 0.29
N THR A 79 23.48 0.48 -0.80
CA THR A 79 22.85 0.16 -2.09
C THR A 79 21.78 -0.95 -2.07
N GLY A 80 21.74 -1.82 -1.05
CA GLY A 80 20.82 -2.97 -0.98
C GLY A 80 19.35 -2.60 -0.76
N THR A 81 19.06 -1.63 0.12
CA THR A 81 17.68 -1.24 0.47
C THR A 81 16.95 -0.47 -0.62
N LEU A 82 17.69 0.01 -1.62
CA LEU A 82 17.13 0.58 -2.87
C LEU A 82 16.32 -0.47 -3.64
N ARG A 83 16.85 -1.69 -3.73
CA ARG A 83 16.26 -2.74 -4.56
C ARG A 83 14.89 -3.12 -4.02
N ASP A 84 14.80 -3.41 -2.73
CA ASP A 84 13.57 -3.89 -2.12
C ASP A 84 12.47 -2.84 -2.21
N LEU A 85 12.80 -1.58 -1.93
CA LEU A 85 11.86 -0.48 -2.00
C LEU A 85 11.32 -0.24 -3.43
N ARG A 86 12.18 -0.32 -4.44
CA ARG A 86 11.76 -0.25 -5.86
C ARG A 86 10.83 -1.42 -6.22
N VAL A 87 11.13 -2.63 -5.75
CA VAL A 87 10.29 -3.82 -5.97
C VAL A 87 8.93 -3.65 -5.30
N ILE A 88 8.89 -3.12 -4.07
CA ILE A 88 7.64 -2.81 -3.34
C ILE A 88 6.83 -1.75 -4.07
N LEU A 89 7.44 -0.66 -4.53
CA LEU A 89 6.70 0.38 -5.27
C LEU A 89 6.21 -0.11 -6.61
N LEU A 90 7.00 -0.90 -7.34
CA LEU A 90 6.58 -1.45 -8.63
C LEU A 90 5.43 -2.45 -8.43
N GLY A 91 5.57 -3.40 -7.50
CA GLY A 91 4.51 -4.35 -7.18
C GLY A 91 3.26 -3.66 -6.64
N GLY A 92 3.42 -2.75 -5.68
CA GLY A 92 2.35 -1.94 -5.11
C GLY A 92 1.67 -1.05 -6.15
N GLY A 93 2.42 -0.47 -7.08
CA GLY A 93 1.89 0.33 -8.18
C GLY A 93 1.06 -0.48 -9.16
N VAL A 94 1.50 -1.70 -9.51
CA VAL A 94 0.69 -2.62 -10.34
C VAL A 94 -0.59 -3.04 -9.60
N MET A 95 -0.49 -3.38 -8.31
CA MET A 95 -1.63 -3.75 -7.48
C MET A 95 -2.64 -2.60 -7.30
N PHE A 96 -2.15 -1.39 -7.06
CA PHE A 96 -2.96 -0.18 -7.02
C PHE A 96 -3.65 0.06 -8.37
N THR A 97 -2.92 -0.04 -9.47
CA THR A 97 -3.47 0.17 -10.82
C THR A 97 -4.54 -0.88 -11.14
N LEU A 98 -4.32 -2.14 -10.76
CA LEU A 98 -5.31 -3.21 -10.91
C LEU A 98 -6.60 -2.89 -10.16
N GLY A 99 -6.50 -2.48 -8.88
CA GLY A 99 -7.66 -2.11 -8.06
C GLY A 99 -8.36 -0.86 -8.59
N PHE A 100 -7.60 0.15 -8.99
CA PHE A 100 -8.11 1.37 -9.60
C PHE A 100 -8.89 1.09 -10.88
N ILE A 101 -8.33 0.27 -11.78
CA ILE A 101 -9.01 -0.14 -13.00
C ILE A 101 -10.28 -0.94 -12.68
N ASP A 102 -10.21 -1.86 -11.72
CA ASP A 102 -11.38 -2.63 -11.27
C ASP A 102 -12.52 -1.73 -10.78
N ASP A 103 -12.20 -0.71 -10.00
CA ASP A 103 -13.18 0.26 -9.49
C ASP A 103 -13.81 1.09 -10.61
N LEU A 104 -13.03 1.48 -11.62
CA LEU A 104 -13.54 2.24 -12.77
C LEU A 104 -14.47 1.42 -13.68
N TYR A 105 -14.28 0.10 -13.75
CA TYR A 105 -15.12 -0.79 -14.57
C TYR A 105 -16.36 -1.34 -13.83
N LYS A 106 -16.62 -0.90 -12.60
CA LYS A 106 -17.87 -1.26 -11.89
C LYS A 106 -19.10 -0.82 -12.73
N PRO A 107 -20.17 -1.63 -12.79
CA PRO A 107 -20.46 -2.79 -11.93
C PRO A 107 -19.85 -4.12 -12.41
N HIS A 108 -19.33 -4.19 -13.64
CA HIS A 108 -18.79 -5.45 -14.19
C HIS A 108 -17.43 -5.81 -13.57
N GLY A 109 -16.62 -4.79 -13.25
CA GLY A 109 -15.27 -4.94 -12.72
C GLY A 109 -14.36 -5.74 -13.66
N LEU A 110 -13.18 -6.08 -13.18
CA LEU A 110 -12.29 -7.04 -13.83
C LEU A 110 -12.68 -8.47 -13.48
N GLY A 111 -12.53 -9.38 -14.45
CA GLY A 111 -12.74 -10.80 -14.22
C GLY A 111 -11.81 -11.37 -13.14
N VAL A 112 -12.34 -12.24 -12.28
CA VAL A 112 -11.61 -12.88 -11.17
C VAL A 112 -10.29 -13.52 -11.64
N LYS A 113 -10.30 -14.19 -12.80
CA LYS A 113 -9.12 -14.80 -13.40
C LYS A 113 -8.02 -13.78 -13.68
N THR A 114 -8.37 -12.62 -14.23
CA THR A 114 -7.42 -11.53 -14.52
C THR A 114 -6.84 -10.95 -13.23
N LYS A 115 -7.70 -10.72 -12.23
CA LYS A 115 -7.26 -10.20 -10.91
C LYS A 115 -6.23 -11.14 -10.28
N PHE A 116 -6.58 -12.41 -10.13
CA PHE A 116 -5.67 -13.39 -9.55
C PHE A 116 -4.40 -13.56 -10.39
N ALA A 117 -4.48 -13.61 -11.72
CA ALA A 117 -3.30 -13.73 -12.57
C ALA A 117 -2.29 -12.60 -12.32
N VAL A 118 -2.77 -11.34 -12.25
CA VAL A 118 -1.90 -10.18 -11.96
C VAL A 118 -1.37 -10.24 -10.54
N GLN A 119 -2.21 -10.54 -9.54
CA GLN A 119 -1.78 -10.63 -8.15
C GLN A 119 -0.71 -11.72 -7.94
N PHE A 120 -0.92 -12.92 -8.50
CA PHE A 120 0.07 -14.00 -8.44
C PHE A 120 1.36 -13.65 -9.17
N ALA A 121 1.28 -12.98 -10.33
CA ALA A 121 2.47 -12.52 -11.06
C ALA A 121 3.27 -11.50 -10.25
N VAL A 122 2.61 -10.49 -9.66
CA VAL A 122 3.25 -9.49 -8.80
C VAL A 122 3.85 -10.13 -7.55
N ALA A 123 3.13 -11.04 -6.90
CA ALA A 123 3.58 -11.74 -5.71
C ALA A 123 4.81 -12.63 -6.00
N ALA A 124 4.79 -13.38 -7.10
CA ALA A 124 5.92 -14.19 -7.55
C ALA A 124 7.14 -13.32 -7.90
N PHE A 125 6.92 -12.23 -8.65
CA PHE A 125 7.98 -11.26 -8.97
C PHE A 125 8.63 -10.70 -7.70
N THR A 126 7.81 -10.25 -6.74
CA THR A 126 8.26 -9.70 -5.46
C THR A 126 9.10 -10.72 -4.67
N ALA A 127 8.63 -11.96 -4.60
CA ALA A 127 9.34 -13.06 -3.93
C ALA A 127 10.66 -13.45 -4.62
N LEU A 128 10.70 -13.47 -5.96
CA LEU A 128 11.91 -13.74 -6.73
C LEU A 128 12.99 -12.67 -6.53
N TYR A 129 12.59 -11.43 -6.26
CA TYR A 129 13.50 -10.32 -6.04
C TYR A 129 13.99 -10.17 -4.59
N GLY A 130 13.68 -11.14 -3.71
CA GLY A 130 14.23 -11.23 -2.35
C GLY A 130 13.24 -10.81 -1.25
N ILE A 131 12.08 -10.28 -1.61
CA ILE A 131 11.03 -9.93 -0.65
C ILE A 131 10.20 -11.18 -0.37
N ARG A 132 10.73 -12.03 0.49
CA ARG A 132 10.15 -13.32 0.84
C ARG A 132 10.41 -13.69 2.30
N ILE A 133 9.61 -14.61 2.79
CA ILE A 133 9.84 -15.26 4.08
C ILE A 133 11.20 -15.98 4.01
N ASN A 134 12.08 -15.70 4.97
CA ASN A 134 13.46 -16.22 4.96
C ASN A 134 13.76 -17.24 6.08
N PHE A 135 12.80 -17.49 6.97
CA PHE A 135 12.98 -18.38 8.14
C PHE A 135 12.34 -19.77 7.97
N ILE A 136 11.73 -20.06 6.82
CA ILE A 136 11.09 -21.35 6.52
C ILE A 136 11.99 -22.16 5.60
N GLN A 137 12.16 -23.44 5.92
CA GLN A 137 12.83 -24.42 5.06
C GLN A 137 11.88 -25.56 4.74
N PRO A 138 11.90 -26.11 3.51
CA PRO A 138 12.79 -25.75 2.39
C PRO A 138 12.40 -24.45 1.66
N ASP A 139 13.35 -23.84 0.94
CA ASP A 139 13.19 -22.56 0.23
C ASP A 139 11.96 -22.47 -0.68
N TYR A 140 11.58 -23.56 -1.35
CA TYR A 140 10.40 -23.57 -2.23
C TYR A 140 9.08 -23.38 -1.44
N LEU A 141 9.04 -23.86 -0.19
CA LEU A 141 7.90 -23.67 0.70
C LEU A 141 7.82 -22.22 1.16
N ALA A 142 8.97 -21.61 1.49
CA ALA A 142 9.04 -20.20 1.84
C ALA A 142 8.58 -19.29 0.69
N PHE A 143 8.97 -19.62 -0.54
CA PHE A 143 8.50 -18.94 -1.75
C PHE A 143 6.98 -19.08 -1.94
N ALA A 144 6.45 -20.31 -1.90
CA ALA A 144 5.03 -20.57 -2.07
C ALA A 144 4.18 -19.84 -1.00
N LEU A 145 4.61 -19.89 0.26
CA LEU A 145 3.94 -19.20 1.36
C LEU A 145 3.99 -17.68 1.21
N THR A 146 5.10 -17.11 0.74
CA THR A 146 5.20 -15.67 0.46
C THR A 146 4.19 -15.25 -0.61
N VAL A 147 4.10 -16.01 -1.70
CA VAL A 147 3.16 -15.72 -2.79
C VAL A 147 1.71 -15.78 -2.28
N LEU A 148 1.36 -16.86 -1.58
CA LEU A 148 0.04 -17.01 -0.98
C LEU A 148 -0.28 -15.91 0.04
N TRP A 149 0.71 -15.47 0.81
CA TRP A 149 0.56 -14.40 1.79
C TRP A 149 0.23 -13.06 1.12
N ILE A 150 1.00 -12.66 0.10
CA ILE A 150 0.77 -11.39 -0.62
C ILE A 150 -0.62 -11.39 -1.27
N VAL A 151 -0.97 -12.46 -1.98
CA VAL A 151 -2.29 -12.59 -2.63
C VAL A 151 -3.40 -12.64 -1.59
N GLY A 152 -3.23 -13.43 -0.52
CA GLY A 152 -4.20 -13.60 0.55
C GLY A 152 -4.51 -12.31 1.29
N VAL A 153 -3.48 -11.59 1.74
CA VAL A 153 -3.63 -10.30 2.44
C VAL A 153 -4.28 -9.26 1.52
N SER A 154 -3.88 -9.20 0.25
CA SER A 154 -4.46 -8.25 -0.71
C SER A 154 -5.97 -8.47 -0.91
N ASN A 155 -6.42 -9.73 -1.05
CA ASN A 155 -7.84 -10.04 -1.16
C ASN A 155 -8.58 -9.85 0.17
N ALA A 156 -7.95 -10.18 1.30
CA ALA A 156 -8.54 -9.97 2.61
C ALA A 156 -8.83 -8.49 2.86
N PHE A 157 -7.90 -7.58 2.53
CA PHE A 157 -8.12 -6.14 2.63
C PHE A 157 -9.23 -5.65 1.71
N ASN A 158 -9.32 -6.16 0.47
CA ASN A 158 -10.40 -5.82 -0.45
C ASN A 158 -11.78 -6.26 0.10
N ILE A 159 -11.87 -7.47 0.67
CA ILE A 159 -13.13 -8.01 1.22
C ILE A 159 -13.62 -7.21 2.44
N ILE A 160 -12.71 -6.79 3.33
CA ILE A 160 -13.10 -6.01 4.51
C ILE A 160 -13.38 -4.53 4.19
N ASP A 161 -13.03 -4.06 2.98
CA ASP A 161 -13.28 -2.69 2.52
C ASP A 161 -14.74 -2.48 2.06
N ILE A 162 -15.68 -2.97 2.85
CA ILE A 162 -17.13 -2.80 2.66
C ILE A 162 -17.77 -1.83 3.67
N MET A 163 -16.99 -1.43 4.68
CA MET A 163 -17.41 -0.57 5.79
C MET A 163 -16.56 0.70 5.86
N ASP A 164 -17.19 1.82 6.22
CA ASP A 164 -16.52 3.12 6.34
C ASP A 164 -15.37 3.07 7.36
N GLY A 165 -14.13 3.23 6.88
CA GLY A 165 -12.93 3.36 7.71
C GLY A 165 -12.37 2.04 8.26
N LEU A 166 -12.98 0.88 7.99
CA LEU A 166 -12.52 -0.40 8.53
C LEU A 166 -11.15 -0.81 7.97
N SER A 167 -11.01 -0.80 6.63
CA SER A 167 -9.78 -1.16 5.93
C SER A 167 -8.62 -0.21 6.31
N ALA A 168 -8.88 1.10 6.31
CA ALA A 168 -7.91 2.12 6.68
C ALA A 168 -7.50 2.03 8.17
N GLY A 169 -8.45 1.76 9.06
CA GLY A 169 -8.17 1.55 10.49
C GLY A 169 -7.30 0.31 10.73
N GLN A 170 -7.60 -0.80 10.06
CA GLN A 170 -6.78 -2.01 10.13
C GLN A 170 -5.37 -1.79 9.58
N ALA A 171 -5.24 -1.06 8.47
CA ALA A 171 -3.93 -0.70 7.91
C ALA A 171 -3.12 0.19 8.86
N ALA A 172 -3.76 1.17 9.52
CA ALA A 172 -3.11 2.03 10.50
C ALA A 172 -2.61 1.25 11.72
N LEU A 173 -3.42 0.34 12.25
CA LEU A 173 -3.02 -0.53 13.37
C LEU A 173 -1.86 -1.46 12.98
N ALA A 174 -1.92 -2.08 11.80
CA ALA A 174 -0.84 -2.93 11.30
C ALA A 174 0.46 -2.12 11.11
N ALA A 175 0.38 -0.93 10.49
CA ALA A 175 1.52 -0.04 10.29
C ALA A 175 2.14 0.41 11.61
N PHE A 176 1.31 0.70 12.62
CA PHE A 176 1.78 1.01 13.97
C PHE A 176 2.51 -0.18 14.62
N GLY A 177 1.96 -1.40 14.49
CA GLY A 177 2.64 -2.62 14.94
C GLY A 177 3.98 -2.83 14.25
N PHE A 178 4.05 -2.65 12.93
CA PHE A 178 5.31 -2.73 12.17
C PHE A 178 6.31 -1.66 12.58
N LEU A 179 5.85 -0.44 12.90
CA LEU A 179 6.71 0.60 13.45
C LEU A 179 7.31 0.15 14.79
N LEU A 180 6.52 -0.42 15.70
CA LEU A 180 7.03 -0.90 16.99
C LEU A 180 8.03 -2.06 16.84
N ILE A 181 7.86 -2.93 15.84
CA ILE A 181 8.79 -4.01 15.54
C ILE A 181 10.08 -3.47 14.90
N ALA A 182 9.98 -2.46 14.04
CA ALA A 182 11.12 -1.84 13.37
C ALA A 182 11.86 -0.82 14.25
N PHE A 183 11.22 -0.30 15.29
CA PHE A 183 11.81 0.74 16.16
C PHE A 183 13.12 0.29 16.84
N PRO A 184 13.23 -0.95 17.38
CA PRO A 184 14.46 -1.44 17.99
C PRO A 184 15.56 -1.78 16.98
N SER A 185 15.24 -1.99 15.70
CA SER A 185 16.24 -2.37 14.70
C SER A 185 17.09 -1.19 14.21
N GLU A 186 16.81 0.05 14.66
CA GLU A 186 17.48 1.31 14.29
C GLU A 186 17.65 1.50 12.75
N SER A 187 16.86 0.75 11.99
CA SER A 187 16.97 0.54 10.56
C SER A 187 15.99 1.46 9.82
N ILE A 188 16.34 2.72 9.68
CA ILE A 188 15.61 3.64 8.80
C ILE A 188 15.98 3.23 7.37
N TYR A 189 15.04 2.93 6.48
CA TYR A 189 15.39 2.55 5.10
C TYR A 189 14.35 3.05 4.09
N VAL A 190 14.69 4.10 3.33
CA VAL A 190 13.94 4.57 2.13
C VAL A 190 14.91 5.30 1.17
N ASN A 191 15.21 4.74 -0.02
CA ASN A 191 15.81 5.49 -1.14
C ASN A 191 15.39 4.88 -2.51
N PHE A 192 15.07 5.75 -3.49
CA PHE A 192 14.61 5.44 -4.86
C PHE A 192 15.60 5.86 -5.95
N ALA A 193 16.90 5.81 -5.65
CA ALA A 193 17.94 5.88 -6.67
C ALA A 193 18.08 4.51 -7.28
#